data_AF-A0A1W1C7E6-F1
#
_entry.id   AF-A0A1W1C7E6-F1
#
_cell.length_a   1.000
_cell.length_b   1.000
_cell.length_c   1.000
_cell.angle_alpha   90.00
_cell.angle_beta   90.00
_cell.angle_gamma   90.00
#
_symmetry.space_group_name_H-M   'P 1'
#
loop_
_entity.id
_entity.type
_entity.pdbx_description
1 polymer ?
#
loop_
_entity_poly.entity_id
_entity_poly.type
_entity_poly.pdbx_seq_one_letter_code
_entity_poly.pdbx_strand_id
1 'polypeptide(L)'
;MKKMIFTAILLSGVLFAQSADEIMKANGCFACHAIASKKAAPAFAGIGKRNKRFEGANAKATIMNSIKNGSKGKYPMFADSAMPAFANLSQEELSTLADYILAQSSKANYNGGRGHGMGQGMGMKRGMR
;
A
#
# COMPACT_ATOMS: atom_id res chain seq x y z
N MET A 1 -47.32 35.18 29.66
CA MET A 1 -47.11 34.47 28.37
C MET A 1 -46.36 35.37 27.40
N LYS A 2 -45.07 35.14 27.17
CA LYS A 2 -44.35 35.60 25.96
C LYS A 2 -43.06 34.79 25.84
N LYS A 3 -42.86 34.33 24.61
CA LYS A 3 -42.20 33.07 24.24
C LYS A 3 -40.68 33.21 24.27
N MET A 4 -40.05 32.14 24.73
CA MET A 4 -38.63 31.86 24.62
C MET A 4 -38.22 31.78 23.14
N ILE A 5 -37.05 32.34 22.81
CA ILE A 5 -36.32 31.97 21.59
C ILE A 5 -34.84 31.81 22.00
N PHE A 6 -34.42 30.56 22.16
CA PHE A 6 -33.02 30.15 22.24
C PHE A 6 -32.57 29.80 20.81
N THR A 7 -31.75 30.66 20.22
CA THR A 7 -31.18 30.44 18.89
C THR A 7 -29.99 29.48 19.03
N ALA A 8 -30.23 28.20 18.73
CA ALA A 8 -29.18 27.18 18.68
C ALA A 8 -28.39 27.31 17.37
N ILE A 9 -27.13 27.75 17.47
CA ILE A 9 -26.14 27.68 16.38
C ILE A 9 -25.72 26.22 16.23
N LEU A 10 -26.15 25.59 15.13
CA LEU A 10 -25.69 24.27 14.71
C LEU A 10 -24.30 24.41 14.09
N LEU A 11 -23.27 24.03 14.86
CA LEU A 11 -21.91 23.89 14.37
C LEU A 11 -21.80 22.57 13.58
N SER A 12 -22.17 22.60 12.30
CA SER A 12 -22.02 21.47 11.38
C SER A 12 -20.53 21.17 11.19
N GLY A 13 -20.03 20.16 11.90
CA GLY A 13 -18.67 19.65 11.76
C GLY A 13 -18.44 19.09 10.36
N VAL A 14 -17.63 19.78 9.57
CA VAL A 14 -17.09 19.27 8.31
C VAL A 14 -16.09 18.16 8.61
N LEU A 15 -16.49 16.90 8.41
CA LEU A 15 -15.55 15.79 8.33
C LEU A 15 -14.75 15.96 7.03
N PHE A 16 -13.57 16.56 7.10
CA PHE A 16 -12.63 16.57 5.99
C PHE A 16 -12.03 15.16 5.82
N ALA A 17 -12.46 14.44 4.79
CA ALA A 17 -11.80 13.21 4.38
C ALA A 17 -10.41 13.55 3.82
N GLN A 18 -9.35 13.15 4.52
CA GLN A 18 -7.97 13.34 4.07
C GLN A 18 -7.66 12.38 2.92
N SER A 19 -6.95 12.87 1.90
CA SER A 19 -6.49 12.03 0.81
C SER A 19 -5.36 11.10 1.25
N ALA A 20 -5.20 9.96 0.57
CA ALA A 20 -4.10 9.03 0.85
C ALA A 20 -2.72 9.72 0.73
N ASP A 21 -2.53 10.59 -0.26
CA ASP A 21 -1.29 11.35 -0.45
C ASP A 21 -0.98 12.28 0.73
N GLU A 22 -1.98 12.94 1.31
CA GLU A 22 -1.81 13.78 2.49
C GLU A 22 -1.43 12.96 3.72
N ILE A 23 -2.16 11.87 3.98
CA ILE A 23 -1.88 10.96 5.10
C ILE A 23 -0.46 10.38 4.97
N MET A 24 -0.07 9.92 3.78
CA MET A 24 1.26 9.35 3.54
C MET A 24 2.39 10.36 3.72
N LYS A 25 2.20 11.61 3.27
CA LYS A 25 3.19 12.68 3.47
C LYS A 25 3.32 13.04 4.94
N ALA A 26 2.20 13.23 5.64
CA ALA A 26 2.18 13.56 7.05
C ALA A 26 2.86 12.48 7.93
N ASN A 27 2.73 11.21 7.53
CA ASN A 27 3.30 10.06 8.26
C ASN A 27 4.63 9.55 7.66
N GLY A 28 5.25 10.29 6.74
CA GLY A 28 6.58 9.99 6.23
C GLY A 28 6.72 8.70 5.41
N CYS A 29 5.62 8.15 4.87
CA CYS A 29 5.64 6.85 4.18
C CYS A 29 6.62 6.83 2.99
N PHE A 30 6.77 7.97 2.31
CA PHE A 30 7.63 8.14 1.14
C PHE A 30 9.14 8.16 1.44
N ALA A 31 9.53 8.23 2.71
CA ALA A 31 10.93 8.14 3.12
C ALA A 31 11.52 6.76 2.75
N CYS A 32 10.76 5.69 2.98
CA CYS A 32 11.20 4.32 2.72
C CYS A 32 10.55 3.67 1.50
N HIS A 33 9.33 4.10 1.14
CA HIS A 33 8.58 3.55 0.02
C HIS A 33 8.54 4.52 -1.16
N ALA A 34 8.60 3.97 -2.37
CA ALA A 34 8.23 4.70 -3.58
C ALA A 34 7.05 4.01 -4.26
N ILE A 35 6.40 4.72 -5.19
CA ILE A 35 5.20 4.20 -5.87
C ILE A 35 5.54 2.94 -6.67
N ALA A 36 6.55 3.02 -7.54
CA ALA A 36 6.92 1.94 -8.45
C ALA A 36 8.33 1.38 -8.23
N SER A 37 9.27 2.16 -7.68
CA SER A 37 10.64 1.73 -7.41
C SER A 37 10.84 1.16 -6.01
N LYS A 38 11.82 0.26 -5.89
CA LYS A 38 12.34 -0.15 -4.58
C LYS A 38 13.25 0.94 -4.05
N LYS A 39 13.22 1.18 -2.73
CA LYS A 39 14.17 2.02 -2.00
C LYS A 39 14.71 1.19 -0.82
N ALA A 40 14.65 1.72 0.41
CA ALA A 40 14.88 0.96 1.63
C ALA A 40 13.76 -0.08 1.91
N ALA A 41 12.59 0.06 1.28
CA ALA A 41 11.47 -0.86 1.41
C ALA A 41 10.84 -1.18 0.04
N PRO A 42 9.93 -2.17 -0.06
CA PRO A 42 9.26 -2.51 -1.32
C PRO A 42 8.44 -1.34 -1.86
N ALA A 43 8.38 -1.22 -3.19
CA ALA A 43 7.48 -0.27 -3.84
C ALA A 43 6.01 -0.52 -3.47
N PHE A 44 5.19 0.53 -3.34
CA PHE A 44 3.75 0.39 -3.10
C PHE A 44 3.07 -0.49 -4.15
N ALA A 45 3.45 -0.34 -5.42
CA ALA A 45 2.96 -1.19 -6.49
C ALA A 45 3.28 -2.68 -6.26
N GLY A 46 4.50 -2.98 -5.81
CA GLY A 46 4.93 -4.34 -5.46
C GLY A 46 4.15 -4.91 -4.28
N ILE A 47 3.90 -4.09 -3.25
CA ILE A 47 3.07 -4.45 -2.09
C ILE A 47 1.65 -4.79 -2.56
N GLY A 48 1.03 -3.92 -3.36
CA GLY A 48 -0.30 -4.13 -3.91
C GLY A 48 -0.39 -5.42 -4.73
N LYS A 49 0.55 -5.65 -5.64
CA LYS A 49 0.59 -6.88 -6.46
C LYS A 49 0.77 -8.14 -5.62
N ARG A 50 1.69 -8.12 -4.65
CA ARG A 50 1.96 -9.23 -3.72
C ARG A 50 0.73 -9.59 -2.91
N ASN A 51 0.09 -8.61 -2.25
CA ASN A 51 -1.07 -8.88 -1.41
C ASN A 51 -2.28 -9.35 -2.25
N LYS A 52 -2.53 -8.76 -3.44
CA LYS A 52 -3.56 -9.29 -4.35
C LYS A 52 -3.31 -10.75 -4.74
N ARG A 53 -2.04 -11.13 -5.01
CA ARG A 53 -1.68 -12.49 -5.43
C ARG A 53 -1.78 -13.52 -4.30
N PHE A 54 -1.31 -13.18 -3.09
CA PHE A 54 -1.15 -14.15 -2.01
C PHE A 54 -2.28 -14.11 -0.97
N GLU A 55 -2.93 -12.95 -0.78
CA GLU A 55 -3.98 -12.79 0.24
C GLU A 55 -5.39 -12.70 -0.38
N GLY A 56 -5.49 -12.44 -1.70
CA GLY A 56 -6.77 -12.36 -2.41
C GLY A 56 -7.72 -11.33 -1.79
N ALA A 57 -8.89 -11.78 -1.34
CA ALA A 57 -9.90 -10.95 -0.68
C ALA A 57 -9.40 -10.30 0.62
N ASN A 58 -8.42 -10.92 1.29
CA ASN A 58 -7.85 -10.41 2.54
C ASN A 58 -6.75 -9.36 2.33
N ALA A 59 -6.44 -9.00 1.07
CA ALA A 59 -5.32 -8.11 0.75
C ALA A 59 -5.42 -6.75 1.45
N LYS A 60 -6.61 -6.15 1.49
CA LYS A 60 -6.84 -4.85 2.15
C LYS A 60 -6.60 -4.94 3.65
N ALA A 61 -7.26 -5.87 4.32
CA ALA A 61 -7.11 -6.09 5.77
C ALA A 61 -5.66 -6.39 6.16
N THR A 62 -4.96 -7.18 5.35
CA THR A 62 -3.56 -7.52 5.58
C THR A 62 -2.64 -6.29 5.48
N ILE A 63 -2.89 -5.40 4.51
CA ILE A 63 -2.14 -4.14 4.39
C ILE A 63 -2.44 -3.22 5.57
N MET A 64 -3.72 -3.06 5.94
CA MET A 64 -4.12 -2.26 7.11
C MET A 64 -3.44 -2.74 8.39
N ASN A 65 -3.42 -4.06 8.62
CA ASN A 65 -2.73 -4.66 9.77
C ASN A 65 -1.22 -4.39 9.75
N SER A 66 -0.59 -4.45 8.57
CA SER A 66 0.84 -4.16 8.41
C SER A 66 1.17 -2.69 8.69
N ILE A 67 0.26 -1.76 8.36
CA ILE A 67 0.45 -0.33 8.65
C ILE A 67 0.23 -0.07 10.15
N LYS A 68 -0.87 -0.57 10.71
CA LYS A 68 -1.24 -0.34 12.12
C LYS A 68 -0.20 -0.89 13.09
N ASN A 69 0.27 -2.11 12.85
CA ASN A 69 1.13 -2.85 13.78
C ASN A 69 2.61 -2.88 13.35
N GLY A 70 2.93 -2.25 12.22
CA GLY A 70 4.25 -2.39 11.59
C GLY A 70 4.44 -3.76 10.95
N SER A 71 5.60 -3.97 10.32
CA SER A 71 5.92 -5.27 9.72
C SER A 71 7.43 -5.50 9.59
N LYS A 72 7.85 -6.76 9.69
CA LYS A 72 9.24 -7.21 9.47
C LYS A 72 9.24 -8.58 8.82
N GLY A 73 10.24 -8.90 8.00
CA GLY A 73 10.44 -10.25 7.44
C GLY A 73 9.44 -10.70 6.37
N LYS A 74 8.37 -9.93 6.10
CA LYS A 74 7.33 -10.28 5.10
C LYS A 74 7.84 -10.29 3.65
N TYR A 75 8.94 -9.60 3.39
CA TYR A 75 9.59 -9.50 2.09
C TYR A 75 11.05 -9.96 2.23
N PRO A 76 11.45 -11.11 1.67
CA PRO A 76 12.80 -11.64 1.84
C PRO A 76 13.92 -10.67 1.43
N MET A 77 13.68 -9.88 0.38
CA MET A 77 14.61 -8.85 -0.12
C MET A 77 14.75 -7.64 0.83
N PHE A 78 13.96 -7.58 1.89
CA PHE A 78 13.93 -6.50 2.88
C PHE A 78 13.86 -7.07 4.31
N ALA A 79 14.43 -8.26 4.53
CA ALA A 79 14.34 -8.96 5.81
C ALA A 79 14.92 -8.15 6.99
N ASP A 80 15.97 -7.36 6.72
CA ASP A 80 16.62 -6.49 7.70
C ASP A 80 15.84 -5.19 7.96
N SER A 81 14.88 -4.85 7.11
CA SER A 81 14.04 -3.66 7.26
C SER A 81 12.81 -3.96 8.13
N ALA A 82 12.54 -3.06 9.08
CA ALA A 82 11.33 -3.06 9.88
C ALA A 82 10.51 -1.81 9.56
N MET A 83 9.27 -2.00 9.11
CA MET A 83 8.29 -0.93 8.98
C MET A 83 7.74 -0.60 10.37
N PRO A 84 7.78 0.67 10.81
CA PRO A 84 7.24 1.07 12.11
C PRO A 84 5.72 0.94 12.15
N ALA A 85 5.18 0.87 13.36
CA ALA A 85 3.75 0.83 13.62
C ALA A 85 3.14 2.25 13.59
N PHE A 86 1.99 2.40 12.93
CA PHE A 86 1.22 3.64 12.86
C PHE A 86 -0.10 3.46 13.62
N ALA A 87 -0.01 3.20 14.93
CA ALA A 87 -1.16 2.88 15.78
C ALA A 87 -2.12 4.06 16.02
N ASN A 88 -1.66 5.28 15.74
CA ASN A 88 -2.42 6.52 15.85
C ASN A 88 -3.36 6.77 14.67
N LEU A 89 -3.20 6.04 13.55
CA LEU A 89 -4.08 6.18 12.40
C LEU A 89 -5.44 5.54 12.66
N SER A 90 -6.49 6.23 12.23
CA SER A 90 -7.86 5.74 12.31
C SER A 90 -8.08 4.56 11.36
N GLN A 91 -9.18 3.81 11.58
CA GLN A 91 -9.54 2.70 10.71
C GLN A 91 -9.82 3.17 9.27
N GLU A 92 -10.40 4.36 9.12
CA GLU A 92 -10.71 5.00 7.85
C GLU A 92 -9.44 5.43 7.11
N GLU A 93 -8.46 6.00 7.82
CA GLU A 93 -7.16 6.36 7.25
C GLU A 93 -6.41 5.10 6.79
N LEU A 94 -6.35 4.07 7.64
CA LEU A 94 -5.74 2.78 7.30
C LEU A 94 -6.39 2.16 6.05
N SER A 95 -7.72 2.23 5.97
CA SER A 95 -8.50 1.75 4.83
C SER A 95 -8.14 2.53 3.55
N THR A 96 -8.10 3.86 3.64
CA THR A 96 -7.73 4.77 2.55
C THR A 96 -6.33 4.49 2.02
N LEU A 97 -5.36 4.29 2.92
CA LEU A 97 -3.98 3.93 2.56
C LEU A 97 -3.90 2.56 1.89
N ALA A 98 -4.62 1.56 2.42
CA ALA A 98 -4.63 0.22 1.85
C ALA A 98 -5.24 0.18 0.44
N ASP A 99 -6.34 0.90 0.22
CA ASP A 99 -6.96 1.04 -1.09
C ASP A 99 -6.02 1.72 -2.09
N TYR A 100 -5.34 2.79 -1.69
CA TYR A 100 -4.32 3.44 -2.52
C TYR A 100 -3.22 2.47 -2.93
N ILE A 101 -2.65 1.71 -1.99
CA ILE A 101 -1.57 0.75 -2.25
C ILE A 101 -2.04 -0.35 -3.22
N LEU A 102 -3.25 -0.87 -3.04
CA LEU A 102 -3.85 -1.86 -3.94
C LEU A 102 -4.09 -1.29 -5.34
N ALA A 103 -4.45 -0.02 -5.47
CA ALA A 103 -4.62 0.66 -6.75
C ALA A 103 -3.28 0.81 -7.50
N GLN A 104 -2.14 0.85 -6.81
CA GLN A 104 -0.83 0.89 -7.45
C GLN A 104 -0.38 -0.44 -8.06
N SER A 105 -1.10 -1.56 -7.84
CA SER A 105 -0.64 -2.90 -8.23
C SER A 105 -0.31 -3.06 -9.73
N SER A 106 -0.94 -2.28 -10.61
CA SER A 106 -0.69 -2.29 -12.05
C SER A 106 0.68 -1.69 -12.42
N LYS A 107 1.19 -0.74 -11.61
CA LYS A 107 2.47 -0.07 -11.82
C LYS A 107 3.69 -0.92 -11.44
N ALA A 108 3.47 -2.11 -10.87
CA ALA A 108 4.54 -2.99 -10.37
C ALA A 108 5.40 -3.57 -11.50
N ASN A 109 4.83 -3.69 -12.70
CA ASN A 109 5.52 -4.23 -13.87
C ASN A 109 6.40 -3.18 -14.58
N TYR A 110 6.22 -1.89 -14.28
CA TYR A 110 6.98 -0.81 -14.92
C TYR A 110 8.42 -0.69 -14.38
N ASN A 111 8.69 -1.25 -13.19
CA ASN A 111 10.00 -1.17 -12.55
C ASN A 111 10.48 -2.50 -11.94
N GLY A 112 9.89 -3.61 -12.38
CA GLY A 112 10.47 -4.93 -12.20
C GLY A 112 11.63 -5.09 -13.14
N GLY A 113 12.75 -4.40 -12.85
CA GLY A 113 14.01 -4.59 -13.54
C GLY A 113 14.26 -6.08 -13.76
N ARG A 114 14.41 -6.43 -15.04
CA ARG A 114 14.87 -7.73 -15.50
C ARG A 114 16.06 -8.14 -14.66
N GLY A 115 16.00 -9.32 -14.06
CA GLY A 115 17.10 -9.87 -13.30
C GLY A 115 16.70 -11.19 -12.68
N HIS A 116 16.53 -12.21 -13.53
CA HIS A 116 17.05 -13.57 -13.36
C HIS A 116 16.65 -14.40 -14.60
N GLY A 117 17.65 -14.82 -15.37
CA GLY A 117 17.60 -16.03 -16.20
C GLY A 117 17.07 -15.89 -17.62
N MET A 118 17.97 -15.58 -18.54
CA MET A 118 17.84 -16.01 -19.93
C MET A 118 17.70 -17.55 -19.97
N GLY A 119 16.64 -18.02 -20.60
CA GLY A 119 16.39 -19.45 -20.85
C GLY A 119 15.60 -19.65 -22.14
N GLN A 120 15.89 -18.85 -23.17
CA GLN A 120 15.49 -19.17 -24.54
C GLN A 120 16.40 -20.29 -25.03
N GLY A 121 16.06 -21.52 -24.65
CA GLY A 121 16.63 -22.73 -25.24
C GLY A 121 16.17 -22.84 -26.68
N MET A 122 16.96 -22.28 -27.58
CA MET A 122 16.85 -22.46 -29.03
C MET A 122 17.01 -23.94 -29.39
N GLY A 123 16.17 -24.39 -30.33
CA GLY A 123 16.61 -25.30 -31.39
C GLY A 123 16.30 -26.79 -31.17
N MET A 124 15.10 -27.20 -31.56
CA MET A 124 14.90 -28.53 -32.11
C MET A 124 15.87 -28.76 -33.27
N LYS A 125 16.93 -29.54 -33.04
CA LYS A 125 17.74 -30.13 -34.11
C LYS A 125 17.45 -31.62 -34.20
N ARG A 126 16.89 -31.99 -35.35
CA ARG A 126 17.22 -33.17 -36.18
C ARG A 126 16.93 -34.56 -35.61
N GLY A 127 15.97 -35.22 -36.24
CA GLY A 127 15.79 -36.67 -36.24
C GLY A 127 14.99 -37.12 -37.46
N MET A 128 15.51 -36.82 -38.66
CA MET A 128 15.12 -37.52 -39.90
C MET A 128 16.25 -38.51 -40.20
N ARG A 129 16.02 -39.77 -39.87
CA ARG A 129 16.46 -40.99 -40.57
C ARG A 129 15.90 -42.19 -39.83
#